data_AF-A0A7K1NIQ9-F1
#
_entry.id   AF-A0A7K1NIQ9-F1
#
_cell.length_a   1.000
_cell.length_b   1.000
_cell.length_c   1.000
_cell.angle_alpha   90.00
_cell.angle_beta   90.00
_cell.angle_gamma   90.00
#
_symmetry.space_group_name_H-M   'P 1'
#
loop_
_entity.id
_entity.type
_entity.pdbx_description
1 polymer ?
#
loop_
_entity_poly.entity_id
_entity_poly.type
_entity_poly.pdbx_seq_one_letter_code
_entity_poly.pdbx_strand_id
1 'polypeptide(L)' 'MSDDPRLAARAFIESGGPTIPQIWLKYWALGGTADVMELDAFIHGIPLLRGLEVELLTLALKELSTE' A
#
# COMPACT_ATOMS: atom_id res chain seq x y z
N MET A 1 1.89 -2.37 -14.27
CA MET A 1 1.56 -1.68 -13.01
C MET A 1 2.00 -0.23 -13.14
N SER A 2 1.20 0.72 -12.64
CA SER A 2 1.68 2.09 -12.47
C SER A 2 2.88 2.11 -11.53
N ASP A 3 3.89 2.94 -11.80
CA ASP A 3 5.03 3.13 -10.89
C ASP A 3 4.64 3.86 -9.60
N ASP A 4 3.44 4.45 -9.53
CA ASP A 4 2.91 5.05 -8.31
C ASP A 4 2.19 4.00 -7.45
N PRO A 5 2.70 3.64 -6.26
CA PRO A 5 2.05 2.67 -5.38
C PRO A 5 0.63 3.09 -4.97
N ARG A 6 0.30 4.39 -5.01
CA ARG A 6 -1.07 4.86 -4.74
C ARG A 6 -2.03 4.41 -5.82
N LEU A 7 -1.65 4.56 -7.09
CA LEU A 7 -2.45 4.12 -8.22
C LEU A 7 -2.57 2.60 -8.27
N ALA A 8 -1.47 1.89 -7.98
CA ALA A 8 -1.47 0.44 -7.89
C ALA A 8 -2.40 -0.05 -6.78
N ALA A 9 -2.33 0.52 -5.57
CA ALA A 9 -3.20 0.16 -4.46
C ALA A 9 -4.69 0.38 -4.78
N ARG A 10 -5.06 1.55 -5.32
CA ARG A 10 -6.44 1.85 -5.69
C ARG A 10 -6.98 0.89 -6.74
N ALA A 11 -6.21 0.67 -7.81
CA ALA A 11 -6.60 -0.27 -8.86
C ALA A 11 -6.80 -1.69 -8.31
N PHE A 12 -5.95 -2.12 -7.38
CA PHE A 12 -6.03 -3.44 -6.80
C PHE A 12 -7.27 -3.61 -5.89
N ILE A 13 -7.61 -2.57 -5.11
CA ILE A 13 -8.85 -2.54 -4.31
C ILE A 13 -10.08 -2.55 -5.23
N GLU A 14 -10.09 -1.70 -6.26
CA GLU A 14 -11.21 -1.57 -7.21
C GLU A 14 -11.47 -2.85 -8.00
N SER A 15 -10.44 -3.66 -8.26
CA SER A 15 -10.58 -4.96 -8.92
C SER A 15 -11.08 -6.08 -7.99
N GLY A 16 -11.47 -5.77 -6.76
CA GLY A 16 -11.90 -6.76 -5.76
C GLY A 16 -10.74 -7.49 -5.08
N GLY A 17 -9.54 -6.91 -5.12
CA GLY A 17 -8.36 -7.42 -4.43
C GLY A 17 -8.39 -7.12 -2.91
N PRO A 18 -7.21 -7.03 -2.27
CA PRO A 18 -7.11 -6.83 -0.83
C PRO A 18 -7.65 -5.46 -0.41
N THR A 19 -8.33 -5.45 0.74
CA THR A 19 -8.79 -4.22 1.40
C THR A 19 -7.63 -3.41 1.98
N ILE A 20 -7.85 -2.13 2.30
CA ILE A 20 -6.86 -1.26 2.95
C ILE A 20 -6.23 -1.94 4.20
N PRO A 21 -7.00 -2.52 5.15
CA PRO A 21 -6.41 -3.24 6.29
C PRO A 21 -5.52 -4.42 5.91
N GLN A 22 -5.82 -5.15 4.83
CA GLN A 22 -5.00 -6.27 4.35
C GLN A 22 -3.70 -5.78 3.71
N ILE A 23 -3.77 -4.71 2.92
CA ILE A 23 -2.58 -4.04 2.36
C ILE A 23 -1.70 -3.54 3.52
N TRP A 24 -2.30 -2.86 4.49
CA TRP A 24 -1.61 -2.38 5.68
C TRP A 24 -0.96 -3.52 6.46
N LEU A 25 -1.66 -4.63 6.69
CA LEU A 25 -1.13 -5.78 7.43
C LEU A 25 0.12 -6.35 6.75
N LYS A 26 0.11 -6.46 5.41
CA LYS A 26 1.27 -6.92 4.65
C LYS A 26 2.42 -5.91 4.71
N TYR A 27 2.13 -4.63 4.51
CA TYR A 27 3.10 -3.55 4.63
C TYR A 27 3.75 -3.51 6.03
N TRP A 28 2.96 -3.67 7.08
CA TRP A 28 3.42 -3.75 8.46
C TRP A 28 4.30 -4.98 8.71
N ALA A 29 3.92 -6.14 8.17
CA ALA A 29 4.72 -7.36 8.26
C ALA A 29 6.10 -7.22 7.56
N LEU A 30 6.22 -6.31 6.59
CA LEU A 30 7.48 -5.98 5.92
C LEU A 30 8.30 -4.91 6.66
N GLY A 31 7.83 -4.43 7.83
CA GLY A 31 8.53 -3.44 8.66
C GLY A 31 8.01 -2.01 8.50
N GLY A 32 6.89 -1.82 7.81
CA GLY A 32 6.23 -0.52 7.68
C GLY A 32 5.74 -0.01 9.04
N THR A 33 5.95 1.27 9.32
CA THR A 33 5.66 1.85 10.65
C THR A 33 4.44 2.75 10.70
N ALA A 34 3.91 3.17 9.56
CA ALA A 34 2.73 4.01 9.47
C ALA A 34 1.48 3.25 9.95
N ASP A 35 0.58 3.99 10.58
CA ASP A 35 -0.71 3.42 10.96
C ASP A 35 -1.61 3.20 9.73
N VAL A 36 -2.72 2.48 9.93
CA VAL A 36 -3.65 2.17 8.84
C VAL A 36 -4.30 3.41 8.24
N MET A 37 -4.52 4.47 9.03
CA MET A 37 -5.11 5.72 8.56
C MET A 37 -4.10 6.55 7.75
N GLU A 38 -2.83 6.58 8.15
CA GLU A 38 -1.76 7.24 7.40
C GLU A 38 -1.54 6.56 6.04
N LEU A 39 -1.58 5.23 6.01
CA LEU A 39 -1.50 4.45 4.77
C LEU A 39 -2.72 4.68 3.88
N ASP A 40 -3.93 4.69 4.44
CA ASP A 40 -5.17 5.00 3.72
C ASP A 40 -5.14 6.42 3.12
N ALA A 41 -4.78 7.42 3.94
CA ALA A 41 -4.64 8.80 3.50
C ALA A 41 -3.58 8.94 2.39
N PHE A 42 -2.47 8.20 2.49
CA PHE A 42 -1.46 8.16 1.44
C PHE A 42 -1.99 7.56 0.13
N ILE A 43 -2.68 6.43 0.19
CA ILE A 43 -3.34 5.83 -0.97
C ILE A 43 -4.35 6.82 -1.59
N HIS A 44 -4.99 7.66 -0.80
CA HIS A 44 -5.91 8.71 -1.26
C HIS A 44 -5.24 10.06 -1.60
N GLY A 45 -3.91 10.10 -1.65
CA GLY A 45 -3.15 11.22 -2.21
C GLY A 45 -2.54 12.19 -1.19
N ILE A 46 -2.74 11.97 0.11
CA ILE A 46 -2.13 12.78 1.18
C ILE A 46 -0.69 12.30 1.42
N PRO A 47 0.36 13.11 1.22
CA PRO A 47 1.75 12.64 1.17
C PRO A 47 2.39 12.39 2.56
N LEU A 48 1.82 11.45 3.32
CA LEU A 48 2.28 11.06 4.67
C LEU A 48 3.42 10.02 4.64
N LEU A 49 3.41 9.08 3.69
CA LEU A 49 4.51 8.12 3.51
C LEU A 49 5.59 8.70 2.59
N ARG A 50 6.86 8.42 2.91
CA ARG A 50 8.04 8.88 2.16
C ARG A 50 9.18 7.86 2.23
N GLY A 51 10.07 7.88 1.24
CA GLY A 51 11.29 7.06 1.22
C GLY A 51 10.98 5.58 1.41
N LEU A 52 11.61 4.96 2.41
CA LEU A 52 11.46 3.54 2.73
C LEU A 52 10.00 3.11 2.89
N GLU A 53 9.13 3.95 3.47
CA GLU A 53 7.72 3.60 3.66
C GLU A 53 6.98 3.38 2.33
N VAL A 54 7.35 4.14 1.31
CA VAL A 54 6.80 3.99 -0.06
C VAL A 54 7.35 2.74 -0.73
N GLU A 55 8.62 2.41 -0.50
CA GLU A 55 9.26 1.20 -1.00
C GLU A 55 8.63 -0.05 -0.39
N LEU A 56 8.38 -0.05 0.92
CA LEU A 56 7.72 -1.12 1.65
C LEU A 56 6.27 -1.33 1.19
N LEU A 57 5.51 -0.25 0.99
CA LEU A 57 4.16 -0.35 0.41
C LEU A 57 4.21 -0.92 -1.01
N THR A 58 5.17 -0.51 -1.82
CA THR A 58 5.36 -1.05 -3.17
C THR A 58 5.66 -2.55 -3.14
N LEU A 59 6.50 -3.00 -2.20
CA LEU A 59 6.80 -4.42 -2.02
C LEU A 59 5.57 -5.20 -1.54
N ALA A 60 4.82 -4.66 -0.58
CA ALA A 60 3.58 -5.26 -0.08
C ALA A 60 2.57 -5.52 -1.21
N LEU A 61 2.35 -4.51 -2.06
CA LEU A 61 1.45 -4.63 -3.21
C LEU A 61 1.92 -5.67 -4.22
N LYS A 62 3.23 -5.76 -4.47
CA LYS A 62 3.81 -6.78 -5.36
C LYS A 62 3.57 -8.18 -4.82
N GLU A 63 3.85 -8.42 -3.54
CA GLU A 63 3.66 -9.74 -2.94
C GLU A 63 2.18 -10.15 -2.93
N LEU A 64 1.27 -9.23 -2.58
CA LEU A 64 -0.17 -9.48 -2.61
C LEU A 64 -0.70 -9.73 -4.02
N SER A 65 -0.08 -9.18 -5.06
CA SER A 65 -0.47 -9.41 -6.46
C SER A 65 0.01 -10.74 -7.01
N THR A 66 0.91 -11.43 -6.31
CA THR A 66 1.48 -12.73 -6.71
C THR A 66 0.91 -13.93 -5.94
N GLU A 67 0.09 -13.68 -4.93
CA GLU A 67 -0.69 -14.67 -4.17
C GLU A 67 -2.03 -14.96 -4.86
#